data_AF-A0A0D3DS51-F1
#
_entry.id   AF-A0A0D3DS51-F1
#
_cell.length_a   1.000
_cell.length_b   1.000
_cell.length_c   1.000
_cell.angle_alpha   90.00
_cell.angle_beta   90.00
_cell.angle_gamma   90.00
#
_symmetry.space_group_name_H-M   'P 1'
#
loop_
_entity.id
_entity.type
_entity.pdbx_description
1 polymer ?
#
loop_
_entity_poly.entity_id
_entity_poly.type
_entity_poly.pdbx_seq_one_letter_code
_entity_poly.pdbx_strand_id
1 'polypeptide(L)'
;MAPWQDSKIVVPTMFIFGDKDNGNEGEYGKMQYVKGEMFKSLVPNLEITVIEDGHHFIQQEKSKQVSEEMLSFFNKLGNATE
;
A
#
# COMPACT_ATOMS: atom_id res chain seq x y z
N MET A 1 0.27 -23.43 17.29
CA MET A 1 0.64 -22.40 16.29
C MET A 1 -0.41 -22.39 15.21
N ALA A 2 -0.87 -21.21 14.79
CA ALA A 2 -1.86 -21.10 13.71
C ALA A 2 -1.18 -21.31 12.34
N PRO A 3 -1.89 -21.84 11.32
CA PRO A 3 -1.27 -22.22 10.04
C PRO A 3 -0.52 -21.09 9.29
N TRP A 4 -0.89 -19.82 9.50
CA TRP A 4 -0.29 -18.66 8.82
C TRP A 4 0.46 -17.72 9.75
N GLN A 5 0.67 -18.13 11.00
CA GLN A 5 1.40 -17.31 11.96
C GLN A 5 2.80 -17.00 11.39
N ASP A 6 3.16 -15.71 11.36
CA ASP A 6 4.43 -15.16 10.86
C ASP A 6 4.76 -15.47 9.38
N SER A 7 3.78 -15.94 8.61
CA SER A 7 3.94 -16.17 7.17
C SER A 7 4.07 -14.85 6.40
N LYS A 8 4.89 -14.85 5.34
CA LYS A 8 5.14 -13.68 4.50
C LYS A 8 4.27 -13.69 3.25
N ILE A 9 3.80 -12.51 2.85
CA ILE A 9 3.16 -12.28 1.55
C ILE A 9 4.27 -11.88 0.58
N VAL A 10 4.63 -12.78 -0.33
CA VAL A 10 5.76 -12.59 -1.27
C VAL A 10 5.35 -12.06 -2.64
N VAL A 11 4.05 -11.91 -2.90
CA VAL A 11 3.55 -11.32 -4.15
C VAL A 11 3.95 -9.83 -4.19
N PRO A 12 4.48 -9.31 -5.31
CA PRO A 12 4.69 -7.87 -5.47
C PRO A 12 3.40 -7.11 -5.19
N THR A 13 3.45 -6.16 -4.26
CA THR A 13 2.26 -5.51 -3.71
C THR A 13 2.42 -4.00 -3.73
N MET A 14 1.42 -3.29 -4.25
CA MET A 14 1.30 -1.85 -4.08
C MET A 14 0.20 -1.57 -3.04
N PHE A 15 0.52 -0.77 -2.02
CA PHE A 15 -0.45 -0.23 -1.07
C PHE A 15 -0.58 1.28 -1.29
N ILE A 16 -1.74 1.69 -1.82
CA ILE A 16 -2.06 3.08 -2.12
C ILE A 16 -3.17 3.58 -1.20
N PHE A 17 -2.96 4.72 -0.54
CA PHE A 17 -3.94 5.29 0.38
C PHE A 17 -3.86 6.83 0.38
N GLY A 18 -4.94 7.48 0.80
CA GLY A 18 -4.98 8.92 0.97
C GLY A 18 -4.50 9.33 2.37
N ASP A 19 -3.77 10.44 2.48
CA ASP A 19 -3.26 10.93 3.77
C ASP A 19 -4.37 11.30 4.77
N LYS A 20 -5.56 11.66 4.28
CA LYS A 20 -6.78 11.97 5.05
C LYS A 20 -7.77 10.81 5.14
N ASP A 21 -7.35 9.58 4.86
CA ASP A 21 -8.19 8.40 5.08
C ASP A 21 -8.55 8.23 6.57
N ASN A 22 -9.79 7.85 6.82
CA ASN A 22 -10.33 7.62 8.15
C ASN A 22 -9.58 6.47 8.83
N GLY A 23 -9.05 6.74 10.03
CA GLY A 23 -8.30 5.74 10.81
C GLY A 23 -6.80 5.69 10.48
N ASN A 24 -6.28 6.67 9.72
CA ASN A 24 -4.85 6.90 9.61
C ASN A 24 -4.25 7.36 10.95
N GLU A 25 -4.95 8.24 11.66
CA GLU A 25 -4.48 8.88 12.90
C GLU A 25 -5.28 8.40 14.13
N GLY A 26 -4.74 8.66 15.33
CA GLY A 26 -5.34 8.28 16.62
C GLY A 26 -4.66 7.09 17.30
N GLU A 27 -5.18 6.70 18.47
CA GLU A 27 -4.64 5.61 19.32
C GLU A 27 -4.65 4.24 18.62
N TYR A 28 -5.55 4.06 17.65
CA TYR A 28 -5.66 2.88 16.79
C TYR A 28 -5.29 3.18 15.33
N GLY A 29 -4.54 4.27 15.10
CA GLY A 29 -4.14 4.72 13.77
C GLY A 29 -3.25 3.70 13.07
N LYS A 30 -3.61 3.33 11.85
CA LYS A 30 -2.91 2.27 11.09
C LYS A 30 -1.54 2.72 10.58
N MET A 31 -1.28 4.03 10.57
CA MET A 31 -0.10 4.60 9.92
C MET A 31 1.22 4.21 10.56
N GLN A 32 1.24 3.93 11.87
CA GLN A 32 2.47 3.44 12.52
C GLN A 32 2.86 2.06 12.01
N TYR A 33 1.89 1.17 11.78
CA TYR A 33 2.15 -0.13 11.18
C TYR A 33 2.52 0.01 9.71
N VAL A 34 1.74 0.77 8.94
CA VAL A 34 1.95 0.94 7.49
C VAL A 34 3.33 1.53 7.18
N LYS A 35 3.75 2.56 7.91
CA LYS A 35 5.07 3.19 7.73
C LYS A 35 6.19 2.47 8.50
N GLY A 36 5.87 1.46 9.30
CA GLY A 36 6.81 0.75 10.14
C GLY A 36 7.47 -0.43 9.43
N GLU A 37 8.60 -0.87 9.98
CA GLU A 37 9.36 -2.02 9.47
C GLU A 37 8.57 -3.33 9.50
N MET A 38 7.57 -3.44 10.40
CA MET A 38 6.78 -4.66 10.54
C MET A 38 5.93 -4.97 9.30
N PHE A 39 5.33 -3.96 8.66
CA PHE A 39 4.54 -4.22 7.46
C PHE A 39 5.42 -4.73 6.32
N LYS A 40 6.58 -4.10 6.14
CA LYS A 40 7.58 -4.52 5.14
C LYS A 40 8.22 -5.87 5.46
N SER A 41 8.37 -6.24 6.74
CA SER A 41 8.92 -7.55 7.11
C SER A 41 7.96 -8.71 6.78
N LEU A 42 6.64 -8.45 6.86
CA LEU A 42 5.58 -9.39 6.49
C LEU A 42 5.25 -9.36 4.98
N VAL A 43 5.47 -8.22 4.31
CA VAL A 43 5.28 -8.04 2.86
C VAL A 43 6.58 -7.49 2.23
N PRO A 44 7.57 -8.35 1.95
CA PRO A 44 8.90 -7.89 1.53
C PRO A 44 8.94 -7.09 0.22
N ASN A 45 8.01 -7.39 -0.69
CA ASN A 45 7.92 -6.79 -2.02
C ASN A 45 6.84 -5.69 -2.08
N LEU A 46 6.75 -4.89 -1.01
CA LEU A 46 5.76 -3.83 -0.85
C LEU A 46 6.27 -2.48 -1.37
N GLU A 47 5.48 -1.83 -2.21
CA GLU A 47 5.56 -0.41 -2.55
C GLU A 47 4.40 0.35 -1.88
N ILE A 48 4.69 1.47 -1.20
CA ILE A 48 3.68 2.30 -0.54
C ILE A 48 3.59 3.63 -1.27
N THR A 49 2.38 4.01 -1.67
CA THR A 49 2.08 5.30 -2.29
C THR A 49 1.06 6.05 -1.43
N VAL A 50 1.39 7.29 -1.07
CA VAL A 50 0.50 8.19 -0.33
C VAL A 50 0.00 9.26 -1.29
N ILE A 51 -1.32 9.39 -1.43
CA ILE A 51 -1.92 10.49 -2.18
C ILE A 51 -2.28 11.60 -1.20
N GLU A 52 -1.68 12.78 -1.40
CA GLU A 52 -1.98 13.98 -0.63
C GLU A 52 -3.41 14.47 -0.89
N ASP A 53 -4.05 14.96 0.16
CA ASP A 53 -5.44 15.42 0.14
C ASP A 53 -6.40 14.33 -0.40
N GLY A 54 -6.10 13.07 -0.13
CA GLY A 54 -6.93 11.92 -0.47
C GLY A 54 -7.60 11.35 0.77
N HIS A 55 -8.88 11.00 0.66
CA HIS A 55 -9.68 10.44 1.76
C HIS A 55 -9.96 8.95 1.53
N HIS A 56 -11.02 8.42 2.14
CA HIS A 56 -11.33 6.99 2.10
C HIS A 56 -11.59 6.41 0.70
N PHE A 57 -12.11 7.23 -0.22
CA PHE A 57 -12.47 6.81 -1.59
C PHE A 57 -11.52 7.41 -2.64
N ILE A 58 -10.20 7.31 -2.42
CA ILE A 58 -9.16 7.90 -3.29
C ILE A 58 -9.31 7.54 -4.77
N GLN A 59 -9.81 6.35 -5.09
CA GLN A 59 -10.03 5.89 -6.45
C GLN A 59 -11.15 6.64 -7.18
N GLN A 60 -12.08 7.26 -6.45
CA GLN A 60 -13.10 8.14 -6.99
C GLN A 60 -12.64 9.60 -6.95
N GLU A 61 -12.05 10.00 -5.83
CA GLU A 61 -11.63 11.39 -5.57
C GLU A 61 -10.44 11.83 -6.43
N LYS A 62 -9.45 10.95 -6.60
CA LYS A 62 -8.17 11.18 -7.30
C LYS A 62 -7.96 10.10 -8.37
N SER A 63 -9.04 9.73 -9.07
CA SER A 63 -9.11 8.59 -10.01
C SER A 63 -7.99 8.54 -11.04
N LYS A 64 -7.63 9.69 -11.62
CA LYS A 64 -6.51 9.80 -12.58
C LYS A 64 -5.18 9.40 -11.95
N GLN A 65 -4.85 9.99 -10.80
CA GLN A 65 -3.59 9.71 -10.09
C GLN A 65 -3.51 8.24 -9.67
N VAL A 66 -4.58 7.69 -9.11
CA VAL A 66 -4.66 6.25 -8.75
C VAL A 66 -4.41 5.37 -9.98
N SER A 67 -5.01 5.70 -11.12
CA SER A 67 -4.82 4.95 -12.36
C SER A 67 -3.39 5.03 -12.88
N GLU A 68 -2.76 6.20 -12.80
CA GLU A 68 -1.36 6.41 -13.19
C GLU A 68 -0.38 5.61 -12.31
N GLU A 69 -0.61 5.57 -11.00
CA GLU A 69 0.18 4.76 -10.06
C GLU A 69 0.05 3.26 -10.35
N MET A 70 -1.17 2.78 -10.62
CA MET A 70 -1.41 1.38 -11.01
C MET A 70 -0.68 1.01 -12.31
N LEU A 71 -0.77 1.85 -13.33
CA LEU A 71 -0.07 1.62 -14.61
C LEU A 71 1.45 1.65 -14.42
N SER A 72 1.97 2.59 -13.64
CA SER A 72 3.40 2.66 -13.29
C SER A 72 3.87 1.37 -12.63
N PHE A 73 3.13 0.89 -11.62
CA PHE A 73 3.44 -0.36 -10.93
C PHE A 73 3.43 -1.57 -11.88
N PHE A 74 2.41 -1.72 -12.72
CA PHE A 74 2.35 -2.83 -13.68
C PHE A 74 3.47 -2.77 -14.73
N ASN A 75 3.83 -1.58 -15.20
CA ASN A 75 4.95 -1.43 -16.13
C ASN A 75 6.28 -1.84 -15.49
N LYS A 76 6.52 -1.49 -14.21
CA LYS A 76 7.71 -1.98 -13.48
C LYS A 76 7.75 -3.50 -13.40
N LEU A 77 6.61 -4.14 -13.16
CA LEU A 77 6.52 -5.60 -13.11
C LEU A 77 6.77 -6.26 -14.46
N GLY A 78 6.21 -5.70 -15.55
CA GLY A 78 6.43 -6.20 -16.90
C GLY A 78 7.90 -6.05 -17.36
N ASN A 79 8.55 -4.95 -16.99
CA ASN A 79 9.95 -4.70 -17.33
C ASN A 79 10.94 -5.50 -16.46
N ALA A 80 10.52 -6.04 -15.31
CA ALA A 80 11.36 -6.87 -14.46
C ALA A 80 11.48 -8.33 -14.93
N THR A 81 10.66 -8.71 -15.93
CA THR A 81 10.65 -10.05 -16.54
C THR A 81 11.44 -10.16 -17.85
N GLU A 82 12.11 -9.09 -18.27
CA GLU A 82 13.12 -9.08 -19.35
C GLU A 82 14.55 -9.03 -18.76
#